data_AF-A0A970L7N4-F1
#
_entry.id   AF-A0A970L7N4-F1
#
_cell.length_a   1.000
_cell.length_b   1.000
_cell.length_c   1.000
_cell.angle_alpha   90.00
_cell.angle_beta   90.00
_cell.angle_gamma   90.00
#
_symmetry.space_group_name_H-M   'P 1'
#
loop_
_entity.id
_entity.type
_entity.pdbx_description
1 polymer ?
#
loop_
_entity_poly.entity_id
_entity_poly.type
_entity_poly.pdbx_seq_one_letter_code
_entity_poly.pdbx_strand_id
1 'polypeptide(L)'
;MKKQIPSKMIPINRVQLGIDRNIRNCSHLPTAASSNKLLDELSELLAAGIWEGENTDLTEASLIVEETKHLAEGLKSGYGTFVAYNTPDVLAYQLMEYNLFEFSASKTEARLAAMTDLLIDKKKQQIRSFSEFKELAMKEVKSFNADWLLTEYNLSIAVGQSSAAYHRFKAEEDTVTQYVQYQTVGDTKVRDQHALLNGKVFSLKDKEAMQLWPPNGYGCRCEMIQFIHDPEEVMSGAEGKRLFSNSDMTWKDSQFAINRGDLKEVFTTKQFYSKRGIDGKFSDLTYDKHKLPSWNKFKSDLNPLKLDDTITADNVSELFKPSGKIGKEDFMGFDDYFGRKLILNRKTFDIHTKGKYLKENRHKYFPHVKDILENPDEVWLINESDNKFQTLRYVKFYKDKTLVVTNRVSKNHVEIKTWYEMKDEKKTRTGLLINKKS
;
A
#
# COMPACT_ATOMS: atom_id res chain seq x y z
N MET A 1 -36.45 5.73 -46.71
CA MET A 1 -35.40 5.04 -47.50
C MET A 1 -34.91 3.83 -46.71
N LYS A 2 -35.12 2.62 -47.26
CA LYS A 2 -34.55 1.36 -46.76
C LYS A 2 -33.03 1.33 -47.02
N LYS A 3 -32.24 0.74 -46.10
CA LYS A 3 -30.97 0.03 -46.35
C LYS A 3 -30.52 -0.61 -45.01
N GLN A 4 -30.66 -1.92 -44.79
CA GLN A 4 -29.99 -3.11 -45.37
C GLN A 4 -28.79 -3.54 -44.51
N ILE A 5 -28.98 -4.66 -43.79
CA ILE A 5 -28.00 -5.43 -43.03
C ILE A 5 -27.24 -6.33 -44.02
N PRO A 6 -25.92 -6.55 -43.85
CA PRO A 6 -25.26 -7.71 -44.42
C PRO A 6 -24.82 -8.69 -43.33
N SER A 7 -25.39 -9.90 -43.41
CA SER A 7 -24.86 -11.12 -42.82
C SER A 7 -23.60 -11.57 -43.57
N LYS A 8 -22.64 -12.17 -42.85
CA LYS A 8 -21.83 -13.29 -43.36
C LYS A 8 -21.11 -13.99 -42.21
N MET A 9 -21.61 -15.18 -41.86
CA MET A 9 -20.87 -16.23 -41.16
C MET A 9 -19.91 -16.91 -42.15
N ILE A 10 -18.71 -17.27 -41.68
CA ILE A 10 -17.74 -18.14 -42.37
C ILE A 10 -17.18 -19.12 -41.31
N PRO A 11 -16.92 -20.40 -41.66
CA PRO A 11 -17.10 -21.53 -40.74
C PRO A 11 -15.89 -21.85 -39.84
N ILE A 12 -16.19 -22.52 -38.73
CA ILE A 12 -15.23 -23.04 -37.75
C ILE A 12 -14.64 -24.36 -38.28
N ASN A 13 -13.36 -24.35 -38.65
CA ASN A 13 -12.59 -25.58 -38.85
C ASN A 13 -12.02 -26.04 -37.50
N ARG A 14 -12.45 -27.23 -37.06
CA ARG A 14 -11.83 -27.99 -35.97
C ARG A 14 -10.42 -28.40 -36.39
N VAL A 15 -9.40 -27.92 -35.67
CA VAL A 15 -8.07 -28.53 -35.70
C VAL A 15 -7.82 -29.20 -34.36
N GLN A 16 -7.44 -30.47 -34.46
CA GLN A 16 -7.26 -31.44 -33.40
C GLN A 16 -5.97 -31.11 -32.63
N LEU A 17 -6.09 -30.78 -31.35
CA LEU A 17 -4.94 -30.55 -30.47
C LEU A 17 -4.35 -31.91 -30.04
N GLY A 18 -3.15 -32.20 -30.54
CA GLY A 18 -2.29 -33.24 -30.01
C GLY A 18 -1.83 -32.86 -28.59
N ILE A 19 -2.03 -33.79 -27.66
CA ILE A 19 -1.60 -33.71 -26.27
C ILE A 19 -0.20 -34.32 -26.18
N ASP A 20 0.78 -33.55 -25.71
CA ASP A 20 1.98 -34.00 -25.00
C ASP A 20 2.82 -32.76 -24.65
N ARG A 21 3.52 -32.59 -23.53
CA ARG A 21 3.51 -33.09 -22.15
C ARG A 21 4.51 -32.16 -21.42
N ASN A 22 4.31 -31.93 -20.12
CA ASN A 22 5.24 -31.28 -19.18
C ASN A 22 5.47 -29.76 -19.32
N ILE A 23 4.55 -28.98 -18.73
CA ILE A 23 4.88 -27.66 -18.18
C ILE A 23 4.68 -27.74 -16.67
N ARG A 24 5.78 -27.53 -15.94
CA ARG A 24 5.80 -27.45 -14.48
C ARG A 24 4.85 -26.34 -14.03
N ASN A 25 4.08 -26.63 -12.98
CA ASN A 25 3.10 -25.77 -12.34
C ASN A 25 3.54 -24.30 -12.23
N CYS A 26 3.04 -23.44 -13.12
CA CYS A 26 2.91 -22.01 -12.83
C CYS A 26 1.82 -21.87 -11.76
N SER A 27 2.18 -21.28 -10.62
CA SER A 27 1.27 -20.92 -9.55
C SER A 27 0.05 -20.18 -10.11
N HIS A 28 -1.13 -20.77 -9.91
CA HIS A 28 -2.40 -20.11 -10.20
C HIS A 28 -2.43 -18.74 -9.54
N LEU A 29 -2.71 -17.68 -10.32
CA LEU A 29 -3.02 -16.36 -9.77
C LEU A 29 -4.20 -16.55 -8.80
N PRO A 30 -4.05 -16.22 -7.50
CA PRO A 30 -5.16 -16.31 -6.56
C PRO A 30 -6.27 -15.37 -7.03
N THR A 31 -7.46 -15.92 -7.25
CA THR A 31 -8.67 -15.16 -7.54
C THR A 31 -9.30 -14.81 -6.20
N ALA A 32 -9.07 -13.58 -5.71
CA ALA A 32 -9.75 -13.09 -4.51
C ALA A 32 -11.23 -12.79 -4.81
N ALA A 33 -12.09 -12.97 -3.80
CA ALA A 33 -13.53 -12.74 -3.88
C ALA A 33 -13.83 -11.26 -4.17
N SER A 34 -14.67 -11.01 -5.18
CA SER A 34 -14.88 -9.71 -5.83
C SER A 34 -15.88 -8.77 -5.13
N SER A 35 -16.07 -8.87 -3.81
CA SER A 35 -16.96 -7.95 -3.08
C SER A 35 -16.57 -7.86 -1.61
N ASN A 36 -16.25 -6.65 -1.15
CA ASN A 36 -16.08 -6.38 0.28
C ASN A 36 -17.40 -5.79 0.82
N LYS A 37 -18.15 -6.61 1.56
CA LYS A 37 -19.45 -6.22 2.16
C LYS A 37 -19.35 -4.91 2.96
N LEU A 38 -18.22 -4.68 3.63
CA LEU A 38 -18.02 -3.46 4.41
C LEU A 38 -17.86 -2.21 3.50
N LEU A 39 -17.22 -2.33 2.34
CA LEU A 39 -17.16 -1.23 1.36
C LEU A 39 -18.54 -0.90 0.80
N ASP A 40 -19.41 -1.90 0.62
CA ASP A 40 -20.79 -1.68 0.19
C ASP A 40 -21.60 -0.98 1.28
N GLU A 41 -21.51 -1.44 2.54
CA GLU A 41 -22.16 -0.81 3.69
C GLU A 41 -21.71 0.65 3.89
N LEU A 42 -20.40 0.90 3.77
CA LEU A 42 -19.85 2.26 3.85
C LEU A 42 -20.29 3.13 2.68
N SER A 43 -20.45 2.55 1.48
CA SER A 43 -20.96 3.28 0.31
C SER A 43 -22.44 3.66 0.49
N GLU A 44 -23.24 2.79 1.11
CA GLU A 44 -24.63 3.12 1.49
C GLU A 44 -24.69 4.23 2.53
N LEU A 45 -23.81 4.19 3.55
CA LEU A 45 -23.68 5.27 4.54
C LEU A 45 -23.24 6.58 3.90
N LEU A 46 -22.35 6.53 2.91
CA LEU A 46 -21.90 7.70 2.17
C LEU A 46 -23.06 8.31 1.40
N ALA A 47 -23.84 7.50 0.68
CA ALA A 47 -25.03 7.95 -0.01
C ALA A 47 -26.05 8.60 0.94
N ALA A 48 -26.34 7.97 2.09
CA ALA A 48 -27.24 8.54 3.09
C ALA A 48 -26.75 9.91 3.59
N GLY A 49 -25.46 10.04 3.93
CA GLY A 49 -24.88 11.32 4.37
C GLY A 49 -24.92 12.41 3.30
N ILE A 50 -24.64 12.06 2.03
CA ILE A 50 -24.75 13.00 0.89
C ILE A 50 -26.20 13.52 0.75
N TRP A 51 -27.17 12.61 0.84
CA TRP A 51 -28.59 12.94 0.69
C TRP A 51 -29.09 13.87 1.80
N GLU A 52 -28.73 13.60 3.05
CA GLU A 52 -29.10 14.40 4.22
C GLU A 52 -28.29 15.71 4.34
N GLY A 53 -27.23 15.88 3.55
CA GLY A 53 -26.32 17.02 3.64
C GLY A 53 -25.44 17.00 4.89
N GLU A 54 -25.17 15.82 5.44
CA GLU A 54 -24.34 15.61 6.62
C GLU A 54 -22.84 15.63 6.28
N ASN A 55 -22.00 15.81 7.31
CA ASN A 55 -20.56 15.65 7.15
C ASN A 55 -20.21 14.16 6.94
N THR A 56 -19.59 13.85 5.79
CA THR A 56 -19.23 12.48 5.39
C THR A 56 -17.77 12.11 5.69
N ASP A 57 -16.99 12.98 6.35
CA ASP A 57 -15.54 12.80 6.51
C ASP A 57 -15.18 11.48 7.19
N LEU A 58 -15.96 11.05 8.19
CA LEU A 58 -15.74 9.78 8.87
C LEU A 58 -15.99 8.58 7.95
N THR A 59 -17.07 8.63 7.17
CA THR A 59 -17.43 7.56 6.24
C THR A 59 -16.39 7.46 5.13
N GLU A 60 -15.92 8.59 4.62
CA GLU A 60 -14.83 8.65 3.65
C GLU A 60 -13.51 8.12 4.22
N ALA A 61 -13.14 8.52 5.45
CA ALA A 61 -11.98 7.98 6.13
C ALA A 61 -12.05 6.45 6.30
N SER A 62 -13.24 5.94 6.62
CA SER A 62 -13.47 4.50 6.77
C SER A 62 -13.38 3.75 5.43
N LEU A 63 -13.90 4.33 4.35
CA LEU A 63 -13.75 3.79 2.98
C LEU A 63 -12.28 3.71 2.57
N ILE A 64 -11.51 4.76 2.84
CA ILE A 64 -10.08 4.83 2.52
C ILE A 64 -9.32 3.73 3.27
N VAL A 65 -9.55 3.61 4.58
CA VAL A 65 -8.86 2.60 5.41
C VAL A 65 -9.22 1.19 4.96
N GLU A 66 -10.49 0.91 4.71
CA GLU A 66 -10.94 -0.44 4.34
C GLU A 66 -10.45 -0.85 2.94
N GLU A 67 -10.51 0.06 1.98
CA GLU A 67 -9.99 -0.21 0.63
C GLU A 67 -8.47 -0.36 0.65
N THR A 68 -7.76 0.46 1.42
CA THR A 68 -6.31 0.34 1.59
C THR A 68 -5.94 -1.01 2.20
N LYS A 69 -6.65 -1.47 3.23
CA LYS A 69 -6.41 -2.79 3.85
C LYS A 69 -6.52 -3.90 2.81
N HIS A 70 -7.59 -3.88 2.01
CA HIS A 70 -7.79 -4.86 0.95
C HIS A 70 -6.65 -4.86 -0.07
N LEU A 71 -6.24 -3.68 -0.55
CA LEU A 71 -5.14 -3.58 -1.52
C LEU A 71 -3.77 -3.93 -0.91
N ALA A 72 -3.55 -3.58 0.36
CA ALA A 72 -2.32 -3.86 1.08
C ALA A 72 -2.15 -5.37 1.35
N GLU A 73 -3.24 -6.11 1.57
CA GLU A 73 -3.21 -7.59 1.60
C GLU A 73 -2.72 -8.16 0.27
N GLY A 74 -3.24 -7.65 -0.86
CA GLY A 74 -2.78 -8.02 -2.19
C GLY A 74 -1.29 -7.74 -2.37
N LEU A 75 -0.85 -6.52 -2.05
CA LEU A 75 0.56 -6.12 -2.10
C LEU A 75 1.43 -7.05 -1.24
N LYS A 76 1.06 -7.28 0.03
CA LYS A 76 1.79 -8.14 0.97
C LYS A 76 1.89 -9.58 0.49
N SER A 77 0.79 -10.14 -0.04
CA SER A 77 0.79 -11.50 -0.58
C SER A 77 1.73 -11.66 -1.79
N GLY A 78 1.86 -10.61 -2.60
CA GLY A 78 2.79 -10.60 -3.73
C GLY A 78 4.24 -10.36 -3.31
N TYR A 79 4.48 -9.41 -2.41
CA TYR A 79 5.82 -8.97 -2.00
C TYR A 79 6.52 -10.00 -1.10
N GLY A 80 5.79 -10.65 -0.20
CA GLY A 80 6.31 -11.64 0.74
C GLY A 80 6.70 -11.06 2.11
N THR A 81 7.56 -11.77 2.82
CA THR A 81 7.98 -11.44 4.20
C THR A 81 9.41 -10.93 4.26
N PHE A 82 9.67 -10.00 5.17
CA PHE A 82 10.99 -9.40 5.36
C PHE A 82 11.69 -9.96 6.61
N VAL A 83 12.99 -10.21 6.50
CA VAL A 83 13.85 -10.55 7.65
C VAL A 83 14.71 -9.36 8.06
N ALA A 84 15.25 -8.62 7.09
CA ALA A 84 16.08 -7.44 7.34
C ALA A 84 15.23 -6.20 7.66
N TYR A 85 15.84 -5.19 8.28
CA TYR A 85 15.16 -3.97 8.72
C TYR A 85 15.45 -2.72 7.88
N ASN A 86 16.58 -2.69 7.18
CA ASN A 86 17.13 -1.49 6.54
C ASN A 86 17.54 -1.73 5.07
N THR A 87 16.84 -2.64 4.40
CA THR A 87 17.08 -2.99 3.00
C THR A 87 16.14 -2.21 2.05
N PRO A 88 16.54 -1.98 0.79
CA PRO A 88 15.75 -1.18 -0.15
C PRO A 88 14.32 -1.71 -0.40
N ASP A 89 14.15 -3.03 -0.37
CA ASP A 89 12.87 -3.73 -0.52
C ASP A 89 11.89 -3.43 0.63
N VAL A 90 12.38 -3.39 1.87
CA VAL A 90 11.57 -3.03 3.06
C VAL A 90 11.06 -1.61 2.94
N LEU A 91 11.91 -0.66 2.56
CA LEU A 91 11.49 0.73 2.36
C LEU A 91 10.51 0.84 1.19
N ALA A 92 10.78 0.16 0.07
CA ALA A 92 9.92 0.17 -1.10
C ALA A 92 8.52 -0.35 -0.78
N TYR A 93 8.43 -1.48 -0.06
CA TYR A 93 7.16 -2.01 0.42
C TYR A 93 6.40 -0.99 1.28
N GLN A 94 7.07 -0.32 2.22
CA GLN A 94 6.41 0.67 3.07
C GLN A 94 5.89 1.88 2.27
N LEU A 95 6.68 2.39 1.33
CA LEU A 95 6.28 3.51 0.48
C LEU A 95 5.12 3.13 -0.45
N MET A 96 5.11 1.91 -0.97
CA MET A 96 3.99 1.36 -1.71
C MET A 96 2.74 1.26 -0.85
N GLU A 97 2.85 0.85 0.41
CA GLU A 97 1.73 0.81 1.34
C GLU A 97 1.14 2.23 1.58
N TYR A 98 1.99 3.26 1.73
CA TYR A 98 1.52 4.65 1.83
C TYR A 98 0.89 5.14 0.52
N ASN A 99 1.44 4.75 -0.63
CA ASN A 99 0.84 5.05 -1.93
C ASN A 99 -0.57 4.46 -2.08
N LEU A 100 -0.87 3.32 -1.45
CA LEU A 100 -2.23 2.76 -1.45
C LEU A 100 -3.23 3.65 -0.70
N PHE A 101 -2.84 4.29 0.40
CA PHE A 101 -3.71 5.27 1.08
C PHE A 101 -4.07 6.45 0.19
N GLU A 102 -3.09 6.98 -0.56
CA GLU A 102 -3.32 8.08 -1.51
C GLU A 102 -4.24 7.65 -2.67
N PHE A 103 -4.01 6.46 -3.21
CA PHE A 103 -4.85 5.90 -4.26
C PHE A 103 -6.30 5.74 -3.78
N SER A 104 -6.51 5.13 -2.61
CA SER A 104 -7.84 4.94 -2.02
C SER A 104 -8.53 6.23 -1.63
N ALA A 105 -7.78 7.27 -1.22
CA ALA A 105 -8.31 8.62 -1.05
C ALA A 105 -8.83 9.19 -2.37
N SER A 106 -8.04 9.09 -3.45
CA SER A 106 -8.46 9.57 -4.77
C SER A 106 -9.72 8.87 -5.28
N LYS A 107 -9.84 7.56 -5.02
CA LYS A 107 -10.98 6.74 -5.41
C LYS A 107 -12.22 7.07 -4.59
N THR A 108 -12.06 7.28 -3.29
CA THR A 108 -13.14 7.71 -2.39
C THR A 108 -13.69 9.08 -2.78
N GLU A 109 -12.84 10.02 -3.18
CA GLU A 109 -13.29 11.32 -3.69
C GLU A 109 -14.09 11.18 -4.99
N ALA A 110 -13.60 10.38 -5.94
CA ALA A 110 -14.34 10.15 -7.19
C ALA A 110 -15.70 9.48 -6.92
N ARG A 111 -15.76 8.56 -5.95
CA ARG A 111 -17.00 7.94 -5.47
C ARG A 111 -17.96 8.99 -4.92
N LEU A 112 -17.49 9.88 -4.04
CA LEU A 112 -18.27 11.00 -3.49
C LEU A 112 -18.79 11.93 -4.60
N ALA A 113 -17.94 12.32 -5.54
CA ALA A 113 -18.32 13.20 -6.64
C ALA A 113 -19.37 12.56 -7.55
N ALA A 114 -19.16 11.29 -7.93
CA ALA A 114 -20.10 10.54 -8.77
C ALA A 114 -21.48 10.38 -8.10
N MET A 115 -21.50 10.10 -6.80
CA MET A 115 -22.75 10.06 -6.02
C MET A 115 -23.40 11.44 -5.94
N THR A 116 -22.66 12.49 -5.59
CA THR A 116 -23.19 13.86 -5.43
C THR A 116 -23.83 14.36 -6.73
N ASP A 117 -23.26 14.04 -7.88
CA ASP A 117 -23.79 14.38 -9.20
C ASP A 117 -25.19 13.79 -9.49
N LEU A 118 -25.57 12.75 -8.74
CA LEU A 118 -26.88 12.09 -8.82
C LEU A 118 -27.93 12.70 -7.88
N LEU A 119 -27.61 13.70 -7.06
CA LEU A 119 -28.62 14.37 -6.22
C LEU A 119 -29.70 15.08 -7.05
N ILE A 120 -29.31 15.68 -8.17
CA ILE A 120 -30.19 16.53 -8.99
C ILE A 120 -30.58 15.79 -10.26
N ASP A 121 -31.89 15.64 -10.49
CA ASP A 121 -32.39 15.24 -11.80
C ASP A 121 -32.14 16.37 -12.80
N LYS A 122 -31.05 16.25 -13.57
CA LYS A 122 -30.64 17.25 -14.56
C LYS A 122 -31.71 17.51 -15.64
N LYS A 123 -32.65 16.58 -15.88
CA LYS A 123 -33.76 16.76 -16.83
C LYS A 123 -34.93 17.51 -16.21
N LYS A 124 -35.32 17.15 -14.99
CA LYS A 124 -36.43 17.78 -14.26
C LYS A 124 -36.02 19.02 -13.48
N GLN A 125 -34.72 19.28 -13.36
CA GLN A 125 -34.10 20.31 -12.53
C GLN A 125 -34.60 20.33 -11.09
N GLN A 126 -34.82 19.16 -10.51
CA GLN A 126 -35.28 18.99 -9.14
C GLN A 126 -34.36 18.03 -8.38
N ILE A 127 -34.35 18.14 -7.05
CA ILE A 127 -33.71 17.14 -6.20
C ILE A 127 -34.49 15.82 -6.36
N ARG A 128 -33.79 14.70 -6.47
CA ARG A 128 -34.39 13.36 -6.56
C ARG A 128 -35.15 13.01 -5.29
N SER A 129 -35.82 11.85 -5.22
CA SER A 129 -36.18 11.28 -3.91
C SER A 129 -35.00 10.50 -3.34
N PHE A 130 -34.97 10.26 -2.03
CA PHE A 130 -33.92 9.41 -1.43
C PHE A 130 -33.86 8.03 -2.10
N SER A 131 -35.02 7.40 -2.35
CA SER A 131 -35.07 6.08 -2.97
C SER A 131 -34.45 6.08 -4.37
N GLU A 132 -34.81 7.06 -5.20
CA GLU A 132 -34.28 7.18 -6.57
C GLU A 132 -32.77 7.50 -6.55
N PHE A 133 -32.35 8.42 -5.68
CA PHE A 133 -30.95 8.76 -5.49
C PHE A 133 -30.13 7.56 -5.04
N LYS A 134 -30.58 6.84 -4.00
CA LYS A 134 -29.89 5.66 -3.45
C LYS A 134 -29.73 4.58 -4.51
N GLU A 135 -30.78 4.28 -5.28
CA GLU A 135 -30.71 3.28 -6.35
C GLU A 135 -29.64 3.63 -7.39
N LEU A 136 -29.63 4.88 -7.87
CA LEU A 136 -28.65 5.34 -8.84
C LEU A 136 -27.22 5.38 -8.27
N ALA A 137 -27.06 5.88 -7.04
CA ALA A 137 -25.78 5.93 -6.35
C ALA A 137 -25.19 4.53 -6.17
N MET A 138 -26.01 3.55 -5.76
CA MET A 138 -25.53 2.18 -5.58
C MET A 138 -25.22 1.49 -6.91
N LYS A 139 -25.94 1.82 -7.97
CA LYS A 139 -25.61 1.36 -9.32
C LYS A 139 -24.26 1.91 -9.80
N GLU A 140 -23.97 3.18 -9.52
CA GLU A 140 -22.72 3.84 -9.90
C GLU A 140 -21.51 3.21 -9.18
N VAL A 141 -21.61 3.00 -7.86
CA VAL A 141 -20.48 2.51 -7.06
C VAL A 141 -20.29 1.00 -7.11
N LYS A 142 -21.21 0.26 -7.71
CA LYS A 142 -21.05 -1.18 -7.94
C LYS A 142 -19.74 -1.53 -8.64
N SER A 143 -19.36 -0.76 -9.67
CA SER A 143 -18.11 -0.99 -10.40
C SER A 143 -16.87 -0.70 -9.54
N PHE A 144 -16.94 0.30 -8.66
CA PHE A 144 -15.86 0.67 -7.74
C PHE A 144 -15.53 -0.46 -6.77
N ASN A 145 -16.55 -1.16 -6.27
CA ASN A 145 -16.40 -2.19 -5.22
C ASN A 145 -16.31 -3.62 -5.77
N ALA A 146 -16.42 -3.80 -7.10
CA ALA A 146 -16.36 -5.11 -7.75
C ALA A 146 -15.22 -5.18 -8.79
N ASP A 147 -15.51 -4.95 -10.08
CA ASP A 147 -14.57 -5.21 -11.18
C ASP A 147 -13.31 -4.34 -11.09
N TRP A 148 -13.45 -3.07 -10.70
CA TRP A 148 -12.31 -2.18 -10.54
C TRP A 148 -11.47 -2.57 -9.34
N LEU A 149 -12.12 -2.85 -8.19
CA LEU A 149 -11.44 -3.31 -6.98
C LEU A 149 -10.65 -4.61 -7.23
N LEU A 150 -11.24 -5.58 -7.94
CA LEU A 150 -10.57 -6.82 -8.31
C LEU A 150 -9.36 -6.56 -9.22
N THR A 151 -9.50 -5.65 -10.19
CA THR A 151 -8.41 -5.27 -11.10
C THR A 151 -7.26 -4.61 -10.35
N GLU A 152 -7.58 -3.72 -9.41
CA GLU A 152 -6.63 -3.01 -8.55
C GLU A 152 -5.93 -3.96 -7.59
N TYR A 153 -6.66 -4.85 -6.94
CA TYR A 153 -6.11 -5.88 -6.05
C TYR A 153 -5.12 -6.80 -6.79
N ASN A 154 -5.51 -7.28 -7.98
CA ASN A 154 -4.64 -8.10 -8.81
C ASN A 154 -3.39 -7.34 -9.27
N LEU A 155 -3.52 -6.03 -9.54
CA LEU A 155 -2.36 -5.20 -9.83
C LEU A 155 -1.45 -5.09 -8.59
N SER A 156 -1.99 -4.85 -7.40
CA SER A 156 -1.20 -4.80 -6.15
C SER A 156 -0.38 -6.08 -5.93
N ILE A 157 -0.96 -7.26 -6.19
CA ILE A 157 -0.23 -8.54 -6.16
C ILE A 157 0.93 -8.54 -7.16
N ALA A 158 0.65 -8.27 -8.43
CA ALA A 158 1.65 -8.32 -9.49
C ALA A 158 2.78 -7.32 -9.26
N VAL A 159 2.46 -6.13 -8.75
CA VAL A 159 3.45 -5.13 -8.36
C VAL A 159 4.30 -5.63 -7.20
N GLY A 160 3.69 -6.21 -6.17
CA GLY A 160 4.42 -6.76 -5.03
C GLY A 160 5.44 -7.82 -5.46
N GLN A 161 4.99 -8.82 -6.23
CA GLN A 161 5.84 -9.90 -6.73
C GLN A 161 7.02 -9.37 -7.55
N SER A 162 6.70 -8.50 -8.51
CA SER A 162 7.71 -7.99 -9.44
C SER A 162 8.70 -7.04 -8.77
N SER A 163 8.25 -6.24 -7.80
CA SER A 163 9.11 -5.32 -7.05
C SER A 163 10.04 -6.07 -6.11
N ALA A 164 9.54 -7.10 -5.42
CA ALA A 164 10.38 -7.98 -4.60
C ALA A 164 11.49 -8.63 -5.46
N ALA A 165 11.13 -9.15 -6.64
CA ALA A 165 12.09 -9.71 -7.59
C ALA A 165 13.11 -8.65 -8.04
N TYR A 166 12.67 -7.43 -8.36
CA TYR A 166 13.54 -6.33 -8.77
C TYR A 166 14.59 -6.00 -7.72
N HIS A 167 14.19 -5.78 -6.46
CA HIS A 167 15.13 -5.44 -5.41
C HIS A 167 16.09 -6.59 -5.09
N ARG A 168 15.62 -7.83 -5.08
CA ARG A 168 16.48 -9.01 -4.93
C ARG A 168 17.52 -9.05 -6.04
N PHE A 169 17.11 -8.93 -7.29
CA PHE A 169 18.02 -9.04 -8.43
C PHE A 169 18.98 -7.85 -8.50
N LYS A 170 18.55 -6.64 -8.11
CA LYS A 170 19.46 -5.49 -7.97
C LYS A 170 20.47 -5.67 -6.83
N ALA A 171 20.10 -6.30 -5.71
CA ALA A 171 21.03 -6.59 -4.63
C ALA A 171 22.07 -7.68 -5.02
N GLU A 172 21.71 -8.53 -5.96
CA GLU A 172 22.52 -9.66 -6.46
C GLU A 172 23.23 -9.35 -7.80
N GLU A 173 23.14 -8.10 -8.30
CA GLU A 173 23.62 -7.69 -9.62
C GLU A 173 25.13 -7.96 -9.83
N ASP A 174 25.94 -7.74 -8.79
CA ASP A 174 27.40 -7.92 -8.85
C ASP A 174 27.86 -9.28 -8.30
N THR A 175 26.99 -10.03 -7.63
CA THR A 175 27.36 -11.29 -6.93
C THR A 175 26.80 -12.54 -7.59
N VAL A 176 25.66 -12.44 -8.30
CA VAL A 176 25.02 -13.56 -9.01
C VAL A 176 25.07 -13.33 -10.51
N THR A 177 24.43 -12.26 -11.00
CA THR A 177 24.43 -11.89 -12.42
C THR A 177 23.84 -10.50 -12.60
N GLN A 178 24.36 -9.76 -13.58
CA GLN A 178 23.79 -8.47 -14.01
C GLN A 178 22.72 -8.63 -15.11
N TYR A 179 22.41 -9.86 -15.52
CA TYR A 179 21.51 -10.14 -16.63
C TYR A 179 20.17 -10.73 -16.16
N VAL A 180 19.10 -10.27 -16.79
CA VAL A 180 17.75 -10.80 -16.59
C VAL A 180 17.13 -11.16 -17.93
N GLN A 181 16.34 -12.22 -17.95
CA GLN A 181 15.57 -12.63 -19.12
C GLN A 181 14.10 -12.29 -18.90
N TYR A 182 13.48 -11.70 -19.93
CA TYR A 182 12.03 -11.46 -19.93
C TYR A 182 11.30 -12.76 -20.27
N GLN A 183 10.40 -13.18 -19.40
CA GLN A 183 9.64 -14.42 -19.55
C GLN A 183 8.14 -14.14 -19.56
N THR A 184 7.42 -14.84 -20.42
CA THR A 184 5.95 -14.87 -20.44
C THR A 184 5.45 -16.29 -20.13
N VAL A 185 4.22 -16.40 -19.64
CA VAL A 185 3.57 -17.70 -19.41
C VAL A 185 3.31 -18.47 -20.73
N GLY A 186 3.32 -17.79 -21.88
CA GLY A 186 3.15 -18.40 -23.20
C GLY A 186 1.73 -18.86 -23.55
N ASP A 187 0.73 -18.52 -22.73
CA ASP A 187 -0.67 -18.84 -23.03
C ASP A 187 -1.33 -17.80 -23.95
N THR A 188 -2.54 -18.12 -24.43
CA THR A 188 -3.30 -17.26 -25.35
C THR A 188 -3.79 -15.94 -24.74
N LYS A 189 -3.51 -15.68 -23.45
CA LYS A 189 -3.83 -14.42 -22.76
C LYS A 189 -2.62 -13.49 -22.68
N VAL A 190 -1.43 -13.94 -23.04
CA VAL A 190 -0.27 -13.08 -23.24
C VAL A 190 -0.54 -12.18 -24.45
N ARG A 191 -0.36 -10.88 -24.29
CA ARG A 191 -0.51 -9.92 -25.39
C ARG A 191 0.64 -10.10 -26.37
N ASP A 192 0.38 -10.01 -27.67
CA ASP A 192 1.38 -10.21 -28.73
C ASP A 192 2.62 -9.33 -28.52
N GLN A 193 2.43 -8.05 -28.14
CA GLN A 193 3.54 -7.14 -27.83
C GLN A 193 4.46 -7.63 -26.70
N HIS A 194 3.94 -8.36 -25.71
CA HIS A 194 4.74 -8.91 -24.61
C HIS A 194 5.47 -10.18 -25.06
N ALA A 195 4.84 -10.99 -25.91
CA ALA A 195 5.42 -12.22 -26.44
C ALA A 195 6.68 -11.95 -27.28
N LEU A 196 6.77 -10.78 -27.92
CA LEU A 196 7.98 -10.34 -28.64
C LEU A 196 9.23 -10.23 -27.76
N LEU A 197 9.06 -9.98 -26.47
CA LEU A 197 10.17 -9.89 -25.53
C LEU A 197 10.49 -11.25 -24.88
N ASN A 198 9.67 -12.28 -25.09
CA ASN A 198 9.88 -13.58 -24.46
C ASN A 198 11.25 -14.17 -24.85
N GLY A 199 12.05 -14.49 -23.85
CA GLY A 199 13.40 -15.03 -24.01
C GLY A 199 14.50 -13.99 -24.24
N LYS A 200 14.16 -12.70 -24.42
CA LYS A 200 15.15 -11.63 -24.58
C LYS A 200 15.87 -11.34 -23.26
N VAL A 201 17.19 -11.19 -23.33
CA VAL A 201 18.06 -10.92 -22.18
C VAL A 201 18.41 -9.44 -22.15
N PHE A 202 18.32 -8.85 -20.96
CA PHE A 202 18.60 -7.44 -20.68
C PHE A 202 19.60 -7.31 -19.55
N SER A 203 20.30 -6.17 -19.49
CA SER A 203 21.14 -5.83 -18.34
C SER A 203 20.35 -5.05 -17.27
N LEU A 204 20.53 -5.42 -16.00
CA LEU A 204 20.04 -4.68 -14.83
C LEU A 204 20.65 -3.27 -14.70
N LYS A 205 21.73 -3.00 -15.42
CA LYS A 205 22.41 -1.68 -15.49
C LYS A 205 21.79 -0.77 -16.54
N ASP A 206 21.01 -1.31 -17.48
CA ASP A 206 20.31 -0.54 -18.50
C ASP A 206 18.98 0.01 -17.92
N LYS A 207 18.97 1.31 -17.62
CA LYS A 207 17.80 2.00 -17.05
C LYS A 207 16.59 1.97 -17.97
N GLU A 208 16.78 1.96 -19.30
CA GLU A 208 15.67 1.87 -20.24
C GLU A 208 15.09 0.45 -20.24
N ALA A 209 15.93 -0.57 -20.13
CA ALA A 209 15.46 -1.95 -20.04
C ALA A 209 14.66 -2.17 -18.75
N MET A 210 15.06 -1.53 -17.65
CA MET A 210 14.33 -1.61 -16.39
C MET A 210 12.93 -0.99 -16.45
N GLN A 211 12.61 -0.14 -17.44
CA GLN A 211 11.24 0.35 -17.66
C GLN A 211 10.30 -0.71 -18.27
N LEU A 212 10.85 -1.82 -18.79
CA LEU A 212 10.11 -2.99 -19.25
C LEU A 212 9.83 -3.98 -18.12
N TRP A 213 10.29 -3.67 -16.89
CA TRP A 213 10.10 -4.54 -15.74
C TRP A 213 8.60 -4.70 -15.44
N PRO A 214 8.04 -5.93 -15.50
CA PRO A 214 6.62 -6.14 -15.31
C PRO A 214 6.08 -5.58 -13.99
N PRO A 215 4.76 -5.32 -13.86
CA PRO A 215 3.73 -5.54 -14.87
C PRO A 215 3.70 -4.48 -15.96
N ASN A 216 3.63 -4.91 -17.22
CA ASN A 216 3.52 -4.05 -18.41
C ASN A 216 2.07 -3.76 -18.85
N GLY A 217 1.10 -4.08 -17.99
CA GLY A 217 -0.33 -3.87 -18.22
C GLY A 217 -1.17 -4.54 -17.12
N TYR A 218 -2.47 -4.24 -17.05
CA TYR A 218 -3.39 -4.98 -16.18
C TYR A 218 -3.44 -6.46 -16.59
N GLY A 219 -3.47 -7.35 -15.59
CA GLY A 219 -3.45 -8.81 -15.83
C GLY A 219 -2.18 -9.29 -16.54
N CYS A 220 -1.05 -8.59 -16.37
CA CYS A 220 0.23 -9.00 -16.95
C CYS A 220 0.59 -10.44 -16.53
N ARG A 221 1.10 -11.22 -17.47
CA ARG A 221 1.50 -12.63 -17.30
C ARG A 221 2.98 -12.81 -17.65
N CYS A 222 3.76 -11.81 -17.26
CA CYS A 222 5.17 -11.70 -17.59
C CYS A 222 5.97 -11.42 -16.32
N GLU A 223 7.20 -11.89 -16.29
CA GLU A 223 8.15 -11.68 -15.22
C GLU A 223 9.55 -11.49 -15.79
N MET A 224 10.46 -10.99 -14.95
CA MET A 224 11.89 -11.06 -15.21
C MET A 224 12.46 -12.18 -14.35
N ILE A 225 13.33 -13.01 -14.91
CA ILE A 225 14.09 -14.02 -14.19
C ILE A 225 15.59 -13.72 -14.31
N GLN A 226 16.39 -14.10 -13.31
CA GLN A 226 17.85 -13.99 -13.40
C GLN A 226 18.39 -14.91 -14.50
N PHE A 227 19.31 -14.39 -15.30
CA PHE A 227 20.00 -15.14 -16.34
C PHE A 227 21.47 -15.30 -15.95
N ILE A 228 21.85 -16.51 -15.53
CA ILE A 228 23.15 -16.78 -14.87
C ILE A 228 24.27 -17.09 -15.89
N HIS A 229 23.92 -17.43 -17.13
CA HIS A 229 24.91 -17.71 -18.17
C HIS A 229 25.42 -16.43 -18.82
N ASP A 230 26.57 -16.53 -19.51
CA ASP A 230 27.01 -15.47 -20.42
C ASP A 230 26.07 -15.43 -21.64
N PRO A 231 25.32 -14.34 -21.84
CA PRO A 231 24.38 -14.25 -22.95
C PRO A 231 25.11 -14.06 -24.27
N GLU A 232 24.68 -14.78 -25.31
CA GLU A 232 25.17 -14.55 -26.68
C GLU A 232 24.79 -13.16 -27.20
N GLU A 233 23.61 -12.66 -26.79
CA GLU A 233 23.08 -11.35 -27.16
C GLU A 233 22.41 -10.68 -25.95
N VAL A 234 22.75 -9.42 -25.70
CA VAL A 234 22.08 -8.57 -24.70
C VAL A 234 21.33 -7.47 -25.45
N MET A 235 20.00 -7.51 -25.34
CA MET A 235 19.14 -6.50 -25.96
C MET A 235 19.24 -5.18 -25.18
N SER A 236 19.41 -4.08 -25.90
CA SER A 236 19.32 -2.75 -25.30
C SER A 236 17.89 -2.43 -24.89
N GLY A 237 17.72 -1.68 -23.81
CA GLY A 237 16.42 -1.19 -23.35
C GLY A 237 15.71 -0.35 -24.40
N ALA A 238 16.46 0.48 -25.14
CA ALA A 238 15.94 1.26 -26.25
C ALA A 238 15.32 0.38 -27.35
N GLU A 239 15.97 -0.72 -27.70
CA GLU A 239 15.44 -1.68 -28.68
C GLU A 239 14.24 -2.45 -28.13
N GLY A 240 14.31 -2.96 -26.90
CA GLY A 240 13.19 -3.65 -26.26
C GLY A 240 11.93 -2.77 -26.20
N LYS A 241 12.09 -1.50 -25.80
CA LYS A 241 10.99 -0.51 -25.80
C LYS A 241 10.48 -0.22 -27.20
N ARG A 242 11.34 -0.19 -28.23
CA ARG A 242 10.92 -0.02 -29.64
C ARG A 242 10.11 -1.22 -30.11
N LEU A 243 10.56 -2.45 -29.85
CA LEU A 243 9.81 -3.67 -30.19
C LEU A 243 8.41 -3.63 -29.58
N PHE A 244 8.34 -3.32 -28.28
CA PHE A 244 7.09 -3.20 -27.55
C PHE A 244 6.18 -2.09 -28.12
N SER A 245 6.75 -0.89 -28.38
CA SER A 245 6.00 0.28 -28.84
C SER A 245 5.58 0.20 -30.31
N ASN A 246 6.30 -0.53 -31.15
CA ASN A 246 5.91 -0.75 -32.56
C ASN A 246 4.65 -1.62 -32.65
N SER A 247 4.48 -2.56 -31.73
CA SER A 247 3.26 -3.36 -31.61
C SER A 247 2.13 -2.64 -30.87
N ASP A 248 2.45 -1.69 -29.99
CA ASP A 248 1.47 -0.86 -29.27
C ASP A 248 2.01 0.56 -29.06
N MET A 249 1.65 1.46 -29.98
CA MET A 249 2.12 2.85 -29.97
C MET A 249 1.65 3.64 -28.74
N THR A 250 0.65 3.14 -28.00
CA THR A 250 0.09 3.81 -26.82
C THR A 250 0.80 3.42 -25.52
N TRP A 251 1.56 2.32 -25.51
CA TRP A 251 2.22 1.82 -24.31
C TRP A 251 3.24 2.82 -23.74
N LYS A 252 4.03 3.48 -24.58
CA LYS A 252 5.06 4.45 -24.16
C LYS A 252 4.48 5.61 -23.32
N ASP A 253 3.23 5.97 -23.57
CA ASP A 253 2.53 7.07 -22.87
C ASP A 253 1.67 6.55 -21.71
N SER A 254 1.54 5.22 -21.59
CA SER A 254 0.74 4.54 -20.58
C SER A 254 1.34 4.65 -19.18
N GLN A 255 0.55 4.26 -18.18
CA GLN A 255 0.98 4.09 -16.79
C GLN A 255 1.79 2.81 -16.51
N PHE A 256 2.19 2.07 -17.55
CA PHE A 256 2.91 0.81 -17.42
C PHE A 256 4.33 0.84 -18.01
N ALA A 257 4.73 1.92 -18.68
CA ALA A 257 6.12 2.13 -19.13
C ALA A 257 7.02 2.65 -17.99
N ILE A 258 7.02 1.94 -16.86
CA ILE A 258 7.69 2.32 -15.60
C ILE A 258 8.18 1.08 -14.86
N ASN A 259 9.20 1.25 -14.01
CA ASN A 259 9.58 0.24 -13.03
C ASN A 259 8.96 0.58 -11.68
N ARG A 260 7.97 -0.20 -11.23
CA ARG A 260 7.32 0.06 -9.93
C ARG A 260 8.20 -0.27 -8.73
N GLY A 261 9.11 -1.24 -8.84
CA GLY A 261 10.08 -1.53 -7.78
C GLY A 261 11.01 -0.33 -7.53
N ASP A 262 11.52 0.27 -8.60
CA ASP A 262 12.35 1.48 -8.49
C ASP A 262 11.54 2.72 -8.06
N LEU A 263 10.33 2.87 -8.60
CA LEU A 263 9.44 3.99 -8.28
C LEU A 263 8.89 3.94 -6.85
N LYS A 264 8.70 2.73 -6.29
CA LYS A 264 8.15 2.48 -4.95
C LYS A 264 6.69 2.92 -4.81
N GLU A 265 5.93 2.82 -5.90
CA GLU A 265 4.50 3.11 -5.98
C GLU A 265 3.75 1.94 -6.62
N VAL A 266 2.57 1.62 -6.11
CA VAL A 266 1.66 0.64 -6.74
C VAL A 266 0.89 1.31 -7.87
N PHE A 267 0.29 2.45 -7.56
CA PHE A 267 -0.49 3.27 -8.49
C PHE A 267 0.19 4.61 -8.68
N THR A 268 0.49 4.94 -9.93
CA THR A 268 0.95 6.29 -10.26
C THR A 268 -0.21 7.27 -10.21
N THR A 269 0.09 8.56 -10.11
CA THR A 269 -0.92 9.62 -10.18
C THR A 269 -1.75 9.61 -11.47
N LYS A 270 -1.23 9.04 -12.58
CA LYS A 270 -2.02 8.81 -13.82
C LYS A 270 -3.18 7.82 -13.62
N GLN A 271 -3.08 6.94 -12.62
CA GLN A 271 -4.09 5.94 -12.28
C GLN A 271 -5.06 6.41 -11.20
N PHE A 272 -4.85 7.59 -10.62
CA PHE A 272 -5.72 8.12 -9.57
C PHE A 272 -7.05 8.57 -10.19
N TYR A 273 -8.15 8.36 -9.45
CA TYR A 273 -9.49 8.73 -9.91
C TYR A 273 -9.78 10.22 -9.72
N SER A 274 -9.07 10.88 -8.80
CA SER A 274 -9.09 12.33 -8.58
C SER A 274 -7.66 12.88 -8.45
N LYS A 275 -7.49 14.16 -8.74
CA LYS A 275 -6.23 14.89 -8.50
C LYS A 275 -6.02 15.25 -7.03
N ARG A 276 -7.04 15.12 -6.20
CA ARG A 276 -6.94 15.36 -4.76
C ARG A 276 -6.56 14.05 -4.07
N GLY A 277 -5.49 14.11 -3.30
CA GLY A 277 -5.04 13.00 -2.45
C GLY A 277 -5.65 13.09 -1.04
N ILE A 278 -4.99 12.45 -0.09
CA ILE A 278 -5.42 12.37 1.31
C ILE A 278 -5.23 13.71 2.08
N ASP A 279 -4.60 14.70 1.44
CA ASP A 279 -4.02 15.87 2.07
C ASP A 279 -5.04 16.79 2.76
N GLY A 280 -4.85 16.98 4.07
CA GLY A 280 -5.51 18.01 4.89
C GLY A 280 -6.95 17.73 5.33
N LYS A 281 -7.70 16.86 4.63
CA LYS A 281 -9.12 16.60 4.94
C LYS A 281 -9.33 15.91 6.29
N PHE A 282 -8.46 14.98 6.64
CA PHE A 282 -8.66 14.09 7.80
C PHE A 282 -7.84 14.47 9.04
N SER A 283 -7.10 15.58 9.01
CA SER A 283 -6.27 16.01 10.16
C SER A 283 -7.11 16.35 11.40
N ASP A 284 -8.37 16.70 11.20
CA ASP A 284 -9.29 17.11 12.25
C ASP A 284 -10.22 15.97 12.71
N LEU A 285 -10.03 14.74 12.20
CA LEU A 285 -10.78 13.56 12.63
C LEU A 285 -10.23 13.01 13.95
N THR A 286 -10.65 13.62 15.06
CA THR A 286 -10.32 13.20 16.41
C THR A 286 -11.11 11.95 16.83
N TYR A 287 -10.66 11.26 17.89
CA TYR A 287 -11.27 10.01 18.38
C TYR A 287 -12.78 10.11 18.62
N ASP A 288 -13.28 11.26 19.09
CA ASP A 288 -14.70 11.51 19.31
C ASP A 288 -15.48 11.57 17.99
N LYS A 289 -14.88 12.11 16.92
CA LYS A 289 -15.47 12.04 15.57
C LYS A 289 -15.45 10.62 15.02
N HIS A 290 -14.45 9.81 15.37
CA HIS A 290 -14.43 8.36 15.12
C HIS A 290 -15.39 7.56 16.02
N LYS A 291 -16.22 8.23 16.83
CA LYS A 291 -17.18 7.61 17.76
C LYS A 291 -16.49 6.70 18.80
N LEU A 292 -15.23 6.98 19.13
CA LEU A 292 -14.49 6.24 20.16
C LEU A 292 -14.70 6.88 21.54
N PRO A 293 -14.70 6.08 22.62
CA PRO A 293 -14.73 6.64 23.97
C PRO A 293 -13.43 7.34 24.31
N SER A 294 -13.50 8.33 25.21
CA SER A 294 -12.30 8.90 25.83
C SER A 294 -11.66 7.90 26.76
N TRP A 295 -10.34 7.95 26.91
CA TRP A 295 -9.56 7.10 27.80
C TRP A 295 -10.12 7.09 29.23
N ASN A 296 -10.53 8.26 29.72
CA ASN A 296 -11.14 8.39 31.05
C ASN A 296 -12.41 7.53 31.26
N LYS A 297 -13.14 7.17 30.20
CA LYS A 297 -14.37 6.35 30.32
C LYS A 297 -14.10 4.87 30.52
N PHE A 298 -12.93 4.36 30.14
CA PHE A 298 -12.62 2.93 30.18
C PHE A 298 -11.33 2.59 30.93
N LYS A 299 -10.55 3.59 31.37
CA LYS A 299 -9.27 3.34 32.05
C LYS A 299 -9.38 2.51 33.33
N SER A 300 -10.53 2.52 34.01
CA SER A 300 -10.75 1.71 35.22
C SER A 300 -10.58 0.22 35.00
N ASP A 301 -10.84 -0.22 33.76
CA ASP A 301 -10.90 -1.63 33.37
C ASP A 301 -9.55 -2.12 32.85
N LEU A 302 -8.57 -1.22 32.72
CA LEU A 302 -7.23 -1.51 32.25
C LEU A 302 -6.31 -1.89 33.40
N ASN A 303 -5.19 -2.53 33.04
CA ASN A 303 -4.10 -2.76 33.97
C ASN A 303 -3.24 -1.49 34.10
N PRO A 304 -2.72 -1.18 35.30
CA PRO A 304 -1.74 -0.10 35.47
C PRO A 304 -0.44 -0.45 34.74
N LEU A 305 0.25 0.57 34.25
CA LEU A 305 1.58 0.41 33.68
C LEU A 305 2.56 0.02 34.79
N LYS A 306 3.28 -1.08 34.58
CA LYS A 306 4.35 -1.50 35.49
C LYS A 306 5.66 -0.89 35.06
N LEU A 307 6.14 0.11 35.81
CA LEU A 307 7.44 0.72 35.60
C LEU A 307 8.51 0.03 36.45
N ASP A 308 9.71 -0.09 35.89
CA ASP A 308 10.89 -0.53 36.61
C ASP A 308 11.68 0.71 37.07
N ASP A 309 11.62 0.98 38.38
CA ASP A 309 12.32 2.10 39.00
C ASP A 309 13.84 1.91 39.08
N THR A 310 14.33 0.70 38.83
CA THR A 310 15.77 0.41 38.78
C THR A 310 16.41 0.90 37.49
N ILE A 311 15.62 1.22 36.45
CA ILE A 311 16.13 1.84 35.22
C ILE A 311 16.42 3.31 35.50
N THR A 312 17.69 3.69 35.41
CA THR A 312 18.21 5.02 35.66
C THR A 312 18.97 5.55 34.43
N ALA A 313 19.42 6.80 34.49
CA ALA A 313 20.26 7.38 33.44
C ALA A 313 21.58 6.61 33.21
N ASP A 314 22.09 5.95 34.25
CA ASP A 314 23.38 5.29 34.24
C ASP A 314 23.31 3.92 33.57
N ASN A 315 22.24 3.16 33.82
CA ASN A 315 22.09 1.80 33.30
C ASN A 315 21.17 1.69 32.06
N VAL A 316 20.38 2.72 31.71
CA VAL A 316 19.43 2.63 30.58
C VAL A 316 20.13 2.27 29.27
N SER A 317 21.40 2.66 29.10
CA SER A 317 22.20 2.31 27.92
C SER A 317 22.34 0.80 27.70
N GLU A 318 22.25 -0.01 28.75
CA GLU A 318 22.27 -1.47 28.68
C GLU A 318 21.05 -2.06 27.97
N LEU A 319 19.94 -1.32 27.91
CA LEU A 319 18.71 -1.74 27.22
C LEU A 319 18.82 -1.62 25.70
N PHE A 320 19.82 -0.89 25.19
CA PHE A 320 20.06 -0.81 23.76
C PHE A 320 20.75 -2.11 23.30
N LYS A 321 20.01 -2.97 22.60
CA LYS A 321 20.50 -4.26 22.08
C LYS A 321 20.62 -4.20 20.55
N PRO A 322 21.80 -3.88 20.00
CA PRO A 322 21.97 -3.74 18.56
C PRO A 322 21.54 -4.98 17.79
N SER A 323 20.79 -4.79 16.70
CA SER A 323 20.42 -5.84 15.75
C SER A 323 21.01 -5.63 14.35
N GLY A 324 21.71 -4.51 14.14
CA GLY A 324 22.35 -4.18 12.87
C GLY A 324 23.00 -2.80 12.88
N LYS A 325 23.50 -2.37 11.72
CA LYS A 325 24.13 -1.06 11.53
C LYS A 325 23.62 -0.32 10.30
N ILE A 326 23.61 1.00 10.38
CA ILE A 326 23.51 1.91 9.23
C ILE A 326 24.81 2.71 9.15
N GLY A 327 25.60 2.41 8.12
CA GLY A 327 26.97 2.90 8.07
C GLY A 327 27.75 2.42 9.30
N LYS A 328 28.15 3.36 10.16
CA LYS A 328 28.89 3.07 11.40
C LYS A 328 28.00 3.04 12.66
N GLU A 329 26.75 3.47 12.55
CA GLU A 329 25.84 3.63 13.68
C GLU A 329 25.03 2.36 13.92
N ASP A 330 24.94 1.93 15.18
CA ASP A 330 24.13 0.78 15.58
C ASP A 330 22.64 1.14 15.64
N PHE A 331 21.77 0.18 15.32
CA PHE A 331 20.32 0.29 15.49
C PHE A 331 19.72 -0.94 16.18
N MET A 332 18.53 -0.77 16.76
CA MET A 332 17.64 -1.85 17.19
C MET A 332 16.48 -2.01 16.22
N GLY A 333 16.19 -3.23 15.78
CA GLY A 333 15.06 -3.57 14.93
C GLY A 333 13.81 -3.87 15.76
N PHE A 334 12.65 -3.45 15.24
CA PHE A 334 11.34 -3.71 15.80
C PHE A 334 10.35 -4.08 14.71
N ASP A 335 9.45 -5.02 15.03
CA ASP A 335 8.31 -5.35 14.19
C ASP A 335 7.06 -4.71 14.80
N ASP A 336 6.16 -4.20 13.95
CA ASP A 336 4.83 -3.77 14.41
C ASP A 336 3.78 -4.89 14.27
N TYR A 337 2.56 -4.62 14.75
CA TYR A 337 1.40 -5.52 14.67
C TYR A 337 1.07 -6.01 13.25
N PHE A 338 1.50 -5.28 12.21
CA PHE A 338 1.27 -5.63 10.81
C PHE A 338 2.49 -6.32 10.16
N GLY A 339 3.60 -6.44 10.90
CA GLY A 339 4.87 -7.00 10.45
C GLY A 339 5.76 -5.98 9.72
N ARG A 340 5.46 -4.68 9.81
CA ARG A 340 6.33 -3.61 9.28
C ARG A 340 7.62 -3.57 10.07
N LYS A 341 8.73 -3.33 9.37
CA LYS A 341 10.07 -3.27 9.95
C LYS A 341 10.41 -1.83 10.29
N LEU A 342 10.71 -1.57 11.56
CA LEU A 342 11.15 -0.28 12.08
C LEU A 342 12.52 -0.42 12.71
N ILE A 343 13.28 0.68 12.70
CA ILE A 343 14.53 0.75 13.46
C ILE A 343 14.52 1.86 14.50
N LEU A 344 15.29 1.68 15.56
CA LEU A 344 15.66 2.73 16.49
C LEU A 344 17.17 2.94 16.45
N ASN A 345 17.58 4.09 15.92
CA ASN A 345 18.99 4.48 15.89
C ASN A 345 19.50 4.81 17.29
N ARG A 346 20.77 4.50 17.55
CA ARG A 346 21.44 4.80 18.82
C ARG A 346 21.28 6.24 19.27
N LYS A 347 21.47 7.19 18.35
CA LYS A 347 21.27 8.62 18.62
C LYS A 347 19.86 8.96 19.11
N THR A 348 18.83 8.42 18.46
CA THR A 348 17.44 8.64 18.89
C THR A 348 17.18 8.01 20.25
N PHE A 349 17.76 6.85 20.51
CA PHE A 349 17.70 6.21 21.82
C PHE A 349 18.34 7.07 22.92
N ASP A 350 19.58 7.52 22.72
CA ASP A 350 20.31 8.34 23.69
C ASP A 350 19.60 9.67 23.95
N ILE A 351 19.05 10.31 22.91
CA ILE A 351 18.28 11.55 23.05
C ILE A 351 17.11 11.32 24.01
N HIS A 352 16.31 10.28 23.80
CA HIS A 352 15.08 10.07 24.55
C HIS A 352 15.27 9.42 25.92
N THR A 353 16.45 8.88 26.22
CA THR A 353 16.74 8.23 27.51
C THR A 353 17.62 9.07 28.43
N LYS A 354 18.01 10.28 28.02
CA LYS A 354 18.91 11.17 28.79
C LYS A 354 18.37 12.60 28.91
N GLY A 355 19.06 13.41 29.71
CA GLY A 355 18.81 14.86 29.81
C GLY A 355 17.38 15.20 30.23
N LYS A 356 16.74 16.14 29.53
CA LYS A 356 15.37 16.59 29.86
C LYS A 356 14.33 15.47 29.87
N TYR A 357 14.54 14.40 29.10
CA TYR A 357 13.58 13.31 28.96
C TYR A 357 13.62 12.31 30.12
N LEU A 358 14.64 12.36 30.99
CA LEU A 358 14.64 11.66 32.26
C LEU A 358 13.49 12.14 33.16
N LYS A 359 13.22 13.44 33.16
CA LYS A 359 12.09 14.04 33.90
C LYS A 359 10.72 13.62 33.33
N GLU A 360 10.68 13.16 32.09
CA GLU A 360 9.49 12.59 31.44
C GLU A 360 9.41 11.06 31.57
N ASN A 361 10.28 10.42 32.37
CA ASN A 361 10.35 8.97 32.57
C ASN A 361 10.54 8.14 31.28
N ARG A 362 11.03 8.74 30.19
CA ARG A 362 11.14 8.04 28.90
C ARG A 362 12.08 6.83 28.92
N HIS A 363 13.10 6.87 29.77
CA HIS A 363 13.97 5.73 30.07
C HIS A 363 13.18 4.53 30.64
N LYS A 364 12.21 4.78 31.52
CA LYS A 364 11.31 3.76 32.09
C LYS A 364 10.20 3.33 31.14
N TYR A 365 9.87 4.15 30.14
CA TYR A 365 8.89 3.79 29.10
C TYR A 365 9.48 2.94 27.98
N PHE A 366 10.80 3.01 27.77
CA PHE A 366 11.48 2.30 26.68
C PHE A 366 11.22 0.77 26.66
N PRO A 367 11.25 0.05 27.79
CA PRO A 367 10.94 -1.40 27.81
C PRO A 367 9.58 -1.76 27.20
N HIS A 368 8.62 -0.83 27.18
CA HIS A 368 7.28 -1.05 26.65
C HIS A 368 7.15 -0.76 25.14
N VAL A 369 8.16 -0.17 24.50
CA VAL A 369 8.11 0.22 23.08
C VAL A 369 7.80 -0.98 22.18
N LYS A 370 8.44 -2.13 22.44
CA LYS A 370 8.20 -3.37 21.68
C LYS A 370 6.74 -3.79 21.76
N ASP A 371 6.18 -3.89 22.96
CA ASP A 371 4.80 -4.30 23.17
C ASP A 371 3.78 -3.27 22.62
N ILE A 372 4.10 -1.99 22.61
CA ILE A 372 3.25 -0.96 21.98
C ILE A 372 3.22 -1.14 20.46
N LEU A 373 4.35 -1.48 19.83
CA LEU A 373 4.43 -1.70 18.39
C LEU A 373 3.74 -3.01 17.97
N GLU A 374 3.99 -4.09 18.69
CA GLU A 374 3.44 -5.43 18.38
C GLU A 374 1.96 -5.55 18.77
N ASN A 375 1.54 -4.91 19.87
CA ASN A 375 0.19 -5.00 20.43
C ASN A 375 -0.41 -3.61 20.76
N PRO A 376 -0.54 -2.69 19.80
CA PRO A 376 -1.19 -1.41 20.01
C PRO A 376 -2.70 -1.58 20.24
N ASP A 377 -3.30 -0.69 21.02
CA ASP A 377 -4.76 -0.60 21.12
C ASP A 377 -5.34 0.21 19.96
N GLU A 378 -4.63 1.25 19.52
CA GLU A 378 -4.96 2.03 18.33
C GLU A 378 -3.71 2.37 17.52
N VAL A 379 -3.87 2.44 16.19
CA VAL A 379 -2.84 2.95 15.29
C VAL A 379 -3.45 3.98 14.35
N TRP A 380 -2.81 5.14 14.30
CA TRP A 380 -3.28 6.30 13.56
C TRP A 380 -2.27 6.66 12.47
N LEU A 381 -2.75 6.79 11.23
CA LEU A 381 -2.01 7.45 10.16
C LEU A 381 -2.25 8.96 10.26
N ILE A 382 -1.17 9.71 10.46
CA ILE A 382 -1.24 11.13 10.78
C ILE A 382 -0.50 11.98 9.76
N ASN A 383 -0.94 13.23 9.66
CA ASN A 383 -0.27 14.25 8.87
C ASN A 383 0.75 15.01 9.74
N GLU A 384 2.05 14.89 9.43
CA GLU A 384 3.10 15.73 10.02
C GLU A 384 3.77 16.58 8.93
N SER A 385 4.24 17.78 9.28
CA SER A 385 4.80 18.77 8.36
C SER A 385 5.88 18.24 7.42
N ASP A 386 6.70 17.32 7.91
CA ASP A 386 7.91 16.84 7.23
C ASP A 386 7.66 15.55 6.44
N ASN A 387 6.55 14.84 6.72
CA ASN A 387 6.21 13.51 6.21
C ASN A 387 4.68 13.33 6.19
N LYS A 388 4.01 14.10 5.32
CA LYS A 388 2.55 14.10 5.21
C LYS A 388 2.04 12.67 4.98
N PHE A 389 1.18 12.19 5.87
CA PHE A 389 0.55 10.86 5.81
C PHE A 389 1.51 9.69 5.59
N GLN A 390 2.72 9.80 6.12
CA GLN A 390 3.72 8.72 6.18
C GLN A 390 4.18 8.46 7.62
N THR A 391 3.38 8.91 8.59
CA THR A 391 3.66 8.77 10.00
C THR A 391 2.56 7.95 10.66
N LEU A 392 2.97 6.85 11.29
CA LEU A 392 2.16 5.99 12.12
C LEU A 392 2.38 6.33 13.58
N ARG A 393 1.27 6.47 14.31
CA ARG A 393 1.23 6.69 15.74
C ARG A 393 0.53 5.51 16.40
N TYR A 394 1.30 4.77 17.19
CA TYR A 394 0.86 3.61 17.96
C TYR A 394 0.49 4.08 19.36
N VAL A 395 -0.70 3.73 19.82
CA VAL A 395 -1.24 4.13 21.12
C VAL A 395 -1.57 2.89 21.93
N LYS A 396 -1.12 2.87 23.19
CA LYS A 396 -1.44 1.83 24.17
C LYS A 396 -1.95 2.44 25.46
N PHE A 397 -3.13 2.01 25.88
CA PHE A 397 -3.82 2.52 27.06
C PHE A 397 -3.48 1.66 28.27
N TYR A 398 -3.18 2.33 29.38
CA TYR A 398 -3.06 1.73 30.71
C TYR A 398 -4.02 2.45 31.66
N LYS A 399 -4.22 1.90 32.86
CA LYS A 399 -5.14 2.49 33.85
C LYS A 399 -4.74 3.90 34.29
N ASP A 400 -3.45 4.11 34.45
CA ASP A 400 -2.83 5.29 35.04
C ASP A 400 -2.23 6.24 33.99
N LYS A 401 -1.91 5.74 32.79
CA LYS A 401 -1.41 6.56 31.67
C LYS A 401 -1.64 5.94 30.30
N THR A 402 -1.35 6.69 29.26
CA THR A 402 -1.36 6.21 27.87
C THR A 402 0.02 6.45 27.27
N LEU A 403 0.62 5.41 26.68
CA LEU A 403 1.91 5.53 26.01
C LEU A 403 1.72 5.59 24.49
N VAL A 404 2.58 6.37 23.85
CA VAL A 404 2.56 6.62 22.41
C VAL A 404 3.94 6.37 21.83
N VAL A 405 3.99 5.67 20.69
CA VAL A 405 5.19 5.54 19.85
C VAL A 405 4.85 6.11 18.48
N THR A 406 5.74 6.90 17.89
CA THR A 406 5.58 7.34 16.49
C THR A 406 6.78 6.95 15.66
N ASN A 407 6.53 6.62 14.39
CA ASN A 407 7.58 6.41 13.42
C ASN A 407 7.80 7.65 12.54
N ARG A 408 8.74 7.54 11.61
CA ARG A 408 8.85 8.40 10.43
C ARG A 408 9.55 7.64 9.32
N VAL A 409 9.25 7.99 8.08
CA VAL A 409 10.04 7.53 6.93
C VAL A 409 11.31 8.37 6.83
N SER A 410 12.45 7.70 6.76
CA SER A 410 13.75 8.29 6.46
C SER A 410 14.15 7.97 5.02
N LYS A 411 15.33 8.44 4.58
CA LYS A 411 15.80 8.22 3.20
C LYS A 411 15.86 6.74 2.79
N ASN A 412 16.25 5.85 3.70
CA ASN A 412 16.57 4.45 3.39
C ASN A 412 15.78 3.42 4.21
N HIS A 413 14.97 3.85 5.19
CA HIS A 413 14.32 2.97 6.17
C HIS A 413 13.19 3.70 6.89
N VAL A 414 12.38 2.95 7.64
CA VAL A 414 11.41 3.49 8.59
C VAL A 414 12.03 3.46 9.98
N GLU A 415 11.96 4.56 10.72
CA GLU A 415 12.52 4.63 12.07
C GLU A 415 11.52 5.10 13.11
N ILE A 416 11.68 4.59 14.32
CA ILE A 416 11.01 5.11 15.52
C ILE A 416 11.53 6.53 15.75
N LYS A 417 10.61 7.49 15.69
CA LYS A 417 10.88 8.92 15.89
C LYS A 417 10.95 9.26 17.37
N THR A 418 9.98 8.77 18.16
CA THR A 418 9.83 9.13 19.57
C THR A 418 8.87 8.16 20.29
N TRP A 419 9.01 8.06 21.62
CA TRP A 419 8.01 7.46 22.51
C TRP A 419 7.78 8.34 23.74
N TYR A 420 6.55 8.45 24.21
CA TYR A 420 6.17 9.37 25.28
C TYR A 420 4.82 9.03 25.93
N GLU A 421 4.56 9.61 27.10
CA GLU A 421 3.24 9.60 27.74
C GLU A 421 2.33 10.67 27.09
N MET A 422 1.13 10.27 26.69
CA MET A 422 0.12 11.13 26.09
C MET A 422 -0.20 12.32 26.99
N LYS A 423 -0.04 13.54 26.47
CA LYS A 423 -0.38 14.80 27.17
C LYS A 423 -1.73 15.38 26.77
N ASP A 424 -2.09 15.22 25.49
CA ASP A 424 -3.32 15.75 24.90
C ASP A 424 -3.99 14.64 24.10
N GLU A 425 -5.11 14.15 24.59
CA GLU A 425 -5.83 13.02 23.99
C GLU A 425 -6.38 13.35 22.60
N LYS A 426 -6.96 14.53 22.41
CA LYS A 426 -7.52 14.95 21.11
C LYS A 426 -6.43 15.07 20.06
N LYS A 427 -5.29 15.69 20.40
CA LYS A 427 -4.16 15.80 19.46
C LYS A 427 -3.49 14.46 19.17
N THR A 428 -3.49 13.54 20.14
CA THR A 428 -2.84 12.24 20.01
C THR A 428 -3.70 11.26 19.22
N ARG A 429 -5.01 11.26 19.42
CA ARG A 429 -5.94 10.36 18.72
C ARG A 429 -6.69 11.15 17.65
N THR A 430 -5.97 11.53 16.60
CA THR A 430 -6.50 12.27 15.43
C THR A 430 -5.87 11.76 14.15
N GLY A 431 -6.61 11.80 13.03
CA GLY A 431 -6.18 11.33 11.73
C GLY A 431 -7.01 10.14 11.25
N LEU A 432 -6.41 9.27 10.43
CA LEU A 432 -7.05 8.03 9.98
C LEU A 432 -6.74 6.91 10.98
N LEU A 433 -7.78 6.34 11.58
CA LEU A 433 -7.67 5.17 12.45
C LEU A 433 -7.49 3.93 11.57
N ILE A 434 -6.25 3.45 11.42
CA ILE A 434 -5.94 2.31 10.55
C ILE A 434 -6.07 0.96 11.27
N ASN A 435 -5.90 0.94 12.59
CA ASN A 435 -6.09 -0.24 13.42
C ASN A 435 -6.67 0.14 14.77
N LYS A 436 -7.58 -0.71 15.27
CA LYS A 436 -8.14 -0.65 16.61
C LYS A 436 -8.30 -2.07 17.12
N LYS A 437 -7.76 -2.35 18.30
CA LYS A 437 -7.94 -3.63 18.97
C LYS A 437 -9.43 -3.81 19.33
N SER A 438 -9.99 -4.93 18.91
CA SER A 438 -11.40 -5.28 19.13
C SER A 438 -11.70 -5.60 20.59
#